data_AF-A0A847NDU0-F1
#
_entry.id   AF-A0A847NDU0-F1
#
_cell.length_a   1.000
_cell.length_b   1.000
_cell.length_c   1.000
_cell.angle_alpha   90.00
_cell.angle_beta   90.00
_cell.angle_gamma   90.00
#
_symmetry.space_group_name_H-M   'P 1'
#
loop_
_entity.id
_entity.type
_entity.pdbx_description
1 polymer ?
#
loop_
_entity_poly.entity_id
_entity_poly.type
_entity_poly.pdbx_seq_one_letter_code
_entity_poly.pdbx_strand_id
1 'polypeptide(L)'
;MNRERIKSVSLLFLVILSFVLTTRIWFYTSIEGIFIMPGNKSIKPDYNAEYDKSDLLKPHKLIVSFGGRSALLYDNEEYSEAYGRIFKEAKRVMRTAILVNSKDVVRKVHREELPKIRNSRGVSFIFNMPLEVEAVFKLMNISSYPDIGIRGIDEIVVAQSLDRVYIYDATQDIFYEFKTEGIQNNLDYLISTLEKQPTASSLYLDRIQPEMYGNKVVVPARIGAKKFPVLSGQKELEPGDGIPENIAFLFADLFNDEITSLSIIKNMDGTIVYTNREGQVVKLYTDGMLEYVNFDLQSKDNRMINVSSAIDISTEFVSRHFGFPENCYISDIIVIKSMGDDKYIIRYRYTYEGLPILSASGMNSDSIEVEIVGDEVRRYKRVIRNLNHELEYKQVMDSIDVLDILLDKKVEAQSGERIKKVNDMYLAYYEYERFGQNRIIYVPVWVAEVTVERLDKGTVLNQRYIINAETGIILDK
;
A
#
# COMPACT_ATOMS: atom_id res chain seq x y z
N MET A 1 -17.06 -5.65 68.35
CA MET A 1 -17.80 -6.12 67.16
C MET A 1 -17.42 -5.37 65.86
N ASN A 2 -16.18 -4.89 65.69
CA ASN A 2 -15.74 -4.18 64.47
C ASN A 2 -14.53 -4.82 63.75
N ARG A 3 -13.76 -5.69 64.42
CA ARG A 3 -12.55 -6.27 63.83
C ARG A 3 -12.86 -7.41 62.84
N GLU A 4 -13.89 -8.22 63.13
CA GLU A 4 -14.30 -9.31 62.24
C GLU A 4 -15.07 -8.84 61.00
N ARG A 5 -15.84 -7.75 61.12
CA ARG A 5 -16.48 -7.11 59.97
C ARG A 5 -15.46 -6.51 59.02
N ILE A 6 -14.41 -5.84 59.54
CA ILE A 6 -13.32 -5.31 58.70
C ILE A 6 -12.56 -6.44 58.00
N LYS A 7 -12.26 -7.54 58.70
CA LYS A 7 -11.63 -8.72 58.08
C LYS A 7 -12.50 -9.31 56.97
N SER A 8 -13.81 -9.41 57.18
CA SER A 8 -14.75 -9.95 56.19
C SER A 8 -14.89 -9.06 54.96
N VAL A 9 -14.95 -7.73 55.15
CA VAL A 9 -15.00 -6.76 54.05
C VAL A 9 -13.69 -6.74 53.27
N SER A 10 -12.55 -6.81 53.95
CA SER A 10 -11.24 -6.87 53.30
C SER A 10 -11.06 -8.16 52.50
N LEU A 11 -11.54 -9.30 53.02
CA LEU A 11 -11.53 -10.57 52.30
C LEU A 11 -12.43 -10.51 51.05
N LEU A 12 -13.65 -9.96 51.17
CA LEU A 12 -14.56 -9.79 50.05
C LEU A 12 -13.94 -8.88 48.96
N PHE A 13 -13.30 -7.79 49.36
CA PHE A 13 -12.61 -6.89 48.44
C PHE A 13 -11.47 -7.62 47.72
N LEU A 14 -10.69 -8.44 48.41
CA LEU A 14 -9.58 -9.18 47.84
C LEU A 14 -10.06 -10.27 46.85
N VAL A 15 -11.20 -10.90 47.14
CA VAL A 15 -11.86 -11.84 46.23
C VAL A 15 -12.38 -11.13 44.97
N ILE A 16 -13.02 -9.97 45.12
CA ILE A 16 -13.48 -9.16 43.97
C ILE A 16 -12.27 -8.69 43.14
N LEU A 17 -11.20 -8.24 43.79
CA LEU A 17 -9.98 -7.81 43.12
C LEU A 17 -9.33 -8.98 42.37
N SER A 18 -9.30 -10.17 42.96
CA SER A 18 -8.81 -11.41 42.34
C SER A 18 -9.64 -11.79 41.11
N PHE A 19 -10.97 -11.69 41.21
CA PHE A 19 -11.84 -11.86 40.03
C PHE A 19 -11.52 -10.81 38.97
N VAL A 20 -11.49 -9.52 39.30
CA VAL A 20 -11.17 -8.45 38.33
C VAL A 20 -9.80 -8.65 37.70
N LEU A 21 -8.77 -9.02 38.45
CA LEU A 21 -7.43 -9.31 37.95
C LEU A 21 -7.42 -10.55 37.06
N THR A 22 -8.11 -11.62 37.44
CA THR A 22 -8.19 -12.86 36.65
C THR A 22 -8.97 -12.64 35.35
N THR A 23 -10.09 -11.91 35.42
CA THR A 23 -10.86 -11.50 34.24
C THR A 23 -10.03 -10.58 33.35
N ARG A 24 -9.25 -9.65 33.93
CA ARG A 24 -8.36 -8.76 33.18
C ARG A 24 -7.22 -9.55 32.52
N ILE A 25 -6.67 -10.57 33.16
CA ILE A 25 -5.68 -11.47 32.54
C ILE A 25 -6.32 -12.21 31.36
N TRP A 26 -7.48 -12.85 31.54
CA TRP A 26 -8.19 -13.55 30.46
C TRP A 26 -8.56 -12.64 29.28
N PHE A 27 -9.01 -11.40 29.55
CA PHE A 27 -9.29 -10.43 28.49
C PHE A 27 -8.04 -9.83 27.85
N TYR A 28 -6.88 -9.84 28.52
CA TYR A 28 -5.61 -9.41 27.94
C TYR A 28 -4.86 -10.54 27.21
N THR A 29 -5.10 -11.83 27.52
CA THR A 29 -4.33 -12.95 26.95
C THR A 29 -5.04 -13.78 25.88
N SER A 30 -6.34 -13.62 25.59
CA SER A 30 -6.93 -14.31 24.42
C SER A 30 -8.36 -13.86 24.10
N ILE A 31 -8.51 -12.84 23.24
CA ILE A 31 -9.37 -12.88 22.04
C ILE A 31 -8.67 -12.00 21.00
N GLU A 32 -7.81 -12.60 20.19
CA GLU A 32 -7.51 -12.05 18.86
C GLU A 32 -8.83 -11.88 18.11
N GLY A 33 -9.27 -10.64 17.91
CA GLY A 33 -10.24 -10.33 16.86
C GLY A 33 -11.43 -9.43 17.17
N ILE A 34 -11.71 -8.95 18.41
CA ILE A 34 -12.97 -8.18 18.63
C ILE A 34 -12.85 -6.87 19.43
N PHE A 35 -11.76 -6.58 20.16
CA PHE A 35 -11.61 -5.26 20.81
C PHE A 35 -10.18 -4.73 20.74
N ILE A 36 -9.96 -3.66 19.97
CA ILE A 36 -8.73 -2.87 19.99
C ILE A 36 -9.02 -1.61 20.81
N MET A 37 -8.48 -1.53 22.04
CA MET A 37 -8.29 -0.22 22.68
C MET A 37 -7.08 0.46 22.02
N PRO A 38 -7.12 1.78 21.77
CA PRO A 38 -5.98 2.53 21.27
C PRO A 38 -4.96 2.71 22.41
N GLY A 39 -4.21 1.64 22.67
CA GLY A 39 -3.02 1.67 23.49
C GLY A 39 -1.83 1.77 22.56
N ASN A 40 -1.04 2.82 22.72
CA ASN A 40 0.22 3.12 22.06
C ASN A 40 1.14 1.88 22.04
N LYS A 41 0.96 1.01 21.04
CA LYS A 41 1.79 -0.18 20.83
C LYS A 41 2.88 0.22 19.87
N SER A 42 4.04 0.55 20.40
CA SER A 42 5.28 0.29 19.68
C SER A 42 5.43 -1.23 19.59
N ILE A 43 4.80 -1.82 18.57
CA ILE A 43 5.03 -3.22 18.21
C ILE A 43 6.47 -3.25 17.71
N LYS A 44 7.39 -3.82 18.50
CA LYS A 44 8.70 -4.20 17.96
C LYS A 44 8.43 -5.18 16.81
N PRO A 45 8.95 -4.96 15.59
CA PRO A 45 8.73 -5.90 14.49
C PRO A 45 9.25 -7.27 14.91
N ASP A 46 8.40 -8.28 14.84
CA ASP A 46 8.85 -9.67 14.91
C ASP A 46 9.36 -10.05 13.51
N TYR A 47 10.67 -9.90 13.31
CA TYR A 47 11.34 -10.20 12.05
C TYR A 47 11.29 -11.70 11.67
N ASN A 48 10.72 -12.56 12.52
CA ASN A 48 10.58 -14.00 12.29
C ASN A 48 9.12 -14.46 12.10
N ALA A 49 8.14 -13.56 12.10
CA ALA A 49 6.75 -13.93 11.88
C ALA A 49 6.50 -14.25 10.39
N GLU A 50 5.83 -15.38 10.11
CA GLU A 50 5.38 -15.74 8.76
C GLU A 50 4.34 -14.71 8.29
N TYR A 51 4.76 -13.80 7.41
CA TYR A 51 3.89 -12.74 6.89
C TYR A 51 2.87 -13.31 5.90
N ASP A 52 1.57 -13.05 6.09
CA ASP A 52 0.56 -13.44 5.10
C ASP A 52 0.73 -12.59 3.85
N LYS A 53 1.29 -13.19 2.79
CA LYS A 53 1.49 -12.56 1.47
C LYS A 53 0.23 -11.90 0.93
N SER A 54 -0.94 -12.37 1.36
CA SER A 54 -2.21 -11.79 0.94
C SER A 54 -2.36 -10.33 1.39
N ASP A 55 -1.78 -9.93 2.51
CA ASP A 55 -1.87 -8.55 3.00
C ASP A 55 -1.09 -7.54 2.15
N LEU A 56 -0.20 -8.01 1.28
CA LEU A 56 0.54 -7.19 0.31
C LEU A 56 -0.32 -6.80 -0.92
N LEU A 57 -1.46 -7.45 -1.12
CA LEU A 57 -2.43 -7.09 -2.15
C LEU A 57 -3.44 -6.10 -1.58
N LYS A 58 -3.11 -4.80 -1.63
CA LYS A 58 -4.02 -3.72 -1.27
C LYS A 58 -4.42 -2.90 -2.51
N PRO A 59 -5.70 -2.52 -2.63
CA PRO A 59 -6.10 -1.57 -3.65
C PRO A 59 -5.51 -0.20 -3.33
N HIS A 60 -5.21 0.55 -4.39
CA HIS A 60 -4.92 1.97 -4.27
C HIS A 60 -6.14 2.76 -3.82
N LYS A 61 -7.34 2.34 -4.26
CA LYS A 61 -8.63 2.91 -3.83
C LYS A 61 -9.64 1.80 -3.55
N LEU A 62 -10.23 1.84 -2.37
CA LEU A 62 -11.37 1.01 -2.01
C LEU A 62 -12.65 1.84 -2.11
N ILE A 63 -13.54 1.47 -3.03
CA ILE A 63 -14.79 2.20 -3.24
C ILE A 63 -15.95 1.33 -2.82
N VAL A 64 -16.79 1.84 -1.92
CA VAL A 64 -18.02 1.17 -1.51
C VAL A 64 -19.19 1.82 -2.23
N SER A 65 -19.89 1.03 -3.04
CA SER A 65 -21.09 1.48 -3.76
C SER A 65 -22.34 1.02 -3.03
N PHE A 66 -23.28 1.95 -2.85
CA PHE A 66 -24.53 1.73 -2.13
C PHE A 66 -25.72 1.50 -3.06
N GLY A 67 -25.53 1.51 -4.38
CA GLY A 67 -26.62 1.43 -5.36
C GLY A 67 -26.98 2.81 -5.95
N GLY A 68 -26.04 3.43 -6.66
CA GLY A 68 -26.21 4.75 -7.30
C GLY A 68 -25.43 5.90 -6.65
N ARG A 69 -25.06 5.76 -5.37
CA ARG A 69 -24.04 6.59 -4.71
C ARG A 69 -22.87 5.69 -4.25
N SER A 70 -21.67 6.25 -4.16
CA SER A 70 -20.48 5.52 -3.69
C SER A 70 -19.63 6.38 -2.76
N ALA A 71 -18.85 5.76 -1.89
CA ALA A 71 -17.86 6.43 -1.04
C ALA A 71 -16.47 5.86 -1.30
N LEU A 72 -15.48 6.74 -1.35
CA LEU A 72 -14.06 6.35 -1.31
C LEU A 72 -13.68 6.14 0.15
N LEU A 73 -13.31 4.92 0.51
CA LEU A 73 -13.03 4.52 1.88
C LEU A 73 -11.53 4.45 2.13
N TYR A 74 -11.07 5.16 3.16
CA TYR A 74 -9.69 5.16 3.62
C TYR A 74 -9.59 4.38 4.93
N ASP A 75 -8.46 3.72 5.15
CA ASP A 75 -8.13 3.01 6.39
C ASP A 75 -7.61 3.98 7.47
N ASN A 76 -8.44 4.95 7.86
CA ASN A 76 -8.10 5.96 8.89
C ASN A 76 -8.78 5.67 10.23
N GLU A 77 -8.42 6.40 11.28
CA GLU A 77 -8.95 6.19 12.64
C GLU A 77 -10.50 6.12 12.69
N GLU A 78 -11.18 6.93 11.88
CA GLU A 78 -12.64 7.00 11.82
C GLU A 78 -13.28 5.74 11.20
N TYR A 79 -12.64 5.18 10.17
CA TYR A 79 -13.23 4.10 9.34
C TYR A 79 -12.45 2.78 9.35
N SER A 80 -11.35 2.65 10.10
CA SER A 80 -10.45 1.50 10.03
C SER A 80 -11.16 0.16 10.30
N GLU A 81 -12.06 0.10 11.29
CA GLU A 81 -12.83 -1.13 11.56
C GLU A 81 -13.74 -1.49 10.37
N ALA A 82 -14.43 -0.51 9.80
CA ALA A 82 -15.31 -0.73 8.64
C ALA A 82 -14.49 -1.12 7.40
N TYR A 83 -13.38 -0.42 7.16
CA TYR A 83 -12.44 -0.70 6.08
C TYR A 83 -11.93 -2.14 6.18
N GLY A 84 -11.35 -2.54 7.32
CA GLY A 84 -10.78 -3.86 7.51
C GLY A 84 -11.81 -4.98 7.32
N ARG A 85 -13.03 -4.82 7.86
CA ARG A 85 -14.11 -5.81 7.69
C ARG A 85 -14.57 -5.93 6.24
N ILE A 86 -14.82 -4.80 5.57
CA ILE A 86 -15.26 -4.78 4.17
C ILE A 86 -14.18 -5.35 3.25
N PHE A 87 -12.93 -4.90 3.42
CA PHE A 87 -11.78 -5.37 2.65
C PHE A 87 -11.61 -6.89 2.77
N LYS A 88 -11.57 -7.41 4.01
CA LYS A 88 -11.40 -8.85 4.27
C LYS A 88 -12.54 -9.68 3.68
N GLU A 89 -13.78 -9.25 3.86
CA GLU A 89 -14.94 -9.99 3.37
C GLU A 89 -15.03 -9.96 1.84
N ALA A 90 -14.81 -8.80 1.22
CA ALA A 90 -14.80 -8.68 -0.23
C ALA A 90 -13.68 -9.54 -0.84
N LYS A 91 -12.48 -9.52 -0.26
CA LYS A 91 -11.36 -10.37 -0.67
C LYS A 91 -11.68 -11.85 -0.59
N ARG A 92 -12.36 -12.29 0.48
CA ARG A 92 -12.82 -13.67 0.63
C ARG A 92 -13.83 -14.05 -0.46
N VAL A 93 -14.80 -13.18 -0.77
CA VAL A 93 -15.79 -13.41 -1.83
C VAL A 93 -15.11 -13.48 -3.20
N MET A 94 -14.21 -12.55 -3.52
CA MET A 94 -13.42 -12.54 -4.76
C MET A 94 -12.66 -13.85 -4.94
N ARG A 95 -11.88 -14.25 -3.93
CA ARG A 95 -11.10 -15.49 -3.96
C ARG A 95 -12.00 -16.72 -4.17
N THR A 96 -13.11 -16.79 -3.46
CA THR A 96 -14.05 -17.92 -3.58
C THR A 96 -14.67 -17.97 -4.97
N ALA A 97 -15.09 -16.82 -5.51
CA ALA A 97 -15.65 -16.72 -6.85
C ALA A 97 -14.67 -17.23 -7.93
N ILE A 98 -13.40 -16.84 -7.84
CA ILE A 98 -12.36 -17.29 -8.79
C ILE A 98 -12.17 -18.80 -8.71
N LEU A 99 -12.20 -19.40 -7.51
CA LEU A 99 -11.99 -20.84 -7.32
C LEU A 99 -13.17 -21.72 -7.77
N VAL A 100 -14.41 -21.24 -7.64
CA VAL A 100 -15.60 -22.06 -7.95
C VAL A 100 -16.07 -21.94 -9.41
N ASN A 101 -15.64 -20.90 -10.13
CA ASN A 101 -15.99 -20.72 -11.53
C ASN A 101 -14.95 -21.37 -12.45
N SER A 102 -15.42 -22.16 -13.41
CA SER A 102 -14.60 -22.74 -14.47
C SER A 102 -14.51 -21.81 -15.68
N LYS A 103 -13.53 -22.03 -16.56
CA LYS A 103 -13.31 -21.22 -17.78
C LYS A 103 -14.57 -21.07 -18.62
N ASP A 104 -15.34 -22.14 -18.77
CA ASP A 104 -16.52 -22.20 -19.64
C ASP A 104 -17.70 -21.36 -19.11
N VAL A 105 -17.66 -20.98 -17.83
CA VAL A 105 -18.71 -20.18 -17.19
C VAL A 105 -18.38 -18.69 -17.19
N VAL A 106 -17.08 -18.33 -17.29
CA VAL A 106 -16.65 -16.93 -17.25
C VAL A 106 -17.02 -16.23 -18.55
N ARG A 107 -17.83 -15.17 -18.43
CA ARG A 107 -18.26 -14.37 -19.58
C ARG A 107 -17.40 -13.12 -19.71
N LYS A 108 -17.11 -12.74 -20.96
CA LYS A 108 -16.53 -11.44 -21.28
C LYS A 108 -17.63 -10.40 -21.40
N VAL A 109 -17.45 -9.29 -20.72
CA VAL A 109 -18.36 -8.15 -20.69
C VAL A 109 -17.59 -6.93 -21.20
N HIS A 110 -18.19 -6.20 -22.14
CA HIS A 110 -17.56 -5.02 -22.72
C HIS A 110 -17.57 -3.83 -21.75
N ARG A 111 -16.66 -2.88 -21.98
CA ARG A 111 -16.43 -1.71 -21.13
C ARG A 111 -17.67 -0.84 -20.93
N GLU A 112 -18.62 -0.84 -21.87
CA GLU A 112 -19.83 -0.02 -21.80
C GLU A 112 -20.73 -0.36 -20.60
N GLU A 113 -20.63 -1.58 -20.05
CA GLU A 113 -21.35 -1.98 -18.84
C GLU A 113 -20.70 -1.46 -17.54
N LEU A 114 -19.49 -0.89 -17.61
CA LEU A 114 -18.73 -0.43 -16.44
C LEU A 114 -19.50 0.54 -15.54
N PRO A 115 -20.21 1.56 -16.04
CA PRO A 115 -20.99 2.45 -15.20
C PRO A 115 -22.06 1.71 -14.38
N LYS A 116 -22.73 0.73 -14.98
CA LYS A 116 -23.76 -0.09 -14.33
C LYS A 116 -23.12 -1.02 -13.28
N ILE A 117 -21.99 -1.64 -13.60
CA ILE A 117 -21.24 -2.51 -12.67
C ILE A 117 -20.80 -1.69 -11.44
N ARG A 118 -20.15 -0.54 -11.62
CA ARG A 118 -19.72 0.33 -10.51
C ARG A 118 -20.89 0.94 -9.72
N ASN A 119 -22.05 1.14 -10.34
CA ASN A 119 -23.25 1.64 -9.65
C ASN A 119 -23.98 0.56 -8.86
N SER A 120 -23.73 -0.72 -9.14
CA SER A 120 -24.30 -1.81 -8.37
C SER A 120 -23.82 -1.72 -6.91
N ARG A 121 -24.69 -2.11 -5.98
CA ARG A 121 -24.30 -2.20 -4.57
C ARG A 121 -23.19 -3.24 -4.43
N GLY A 122 -22.06 -2.86 -3.84
CA GLY A 122 -20.85 -3.65 -3.88
C GLY A 122 -19.59 -2.90 -3.47
N VAL A 123 -18.43 -3.50 -3.76
CA VAL A 123 -17.11 -2.96 -3.41
C VAL A 123 -16.19 -3.04 -4.63
N SER A 124 -15.47 -1.97 -4.93
CA SER A 124 -14.50 -1.90 -6.03
C SER A 124 -13.08 -1.71 -5.47
N PHE A 125 -12.16 -2.51 -5.98
CA PHE A 125 -10.74 -2.50 -5.68
C PHE A 125 -10.04 -1.94 -6.92
N ILE A 126 -9.61 -0.69 -6.88
CA ILE A 126 -8.83 -0.08 -7.96
C ILE A 126 -7.36 -0.14 -7.59
N PHE A 127 -6.54 -0.72 -8.45
CA PHE A 127 -5.08 -0.76 -8.27
C PHE A 127 -4.41 0.46 -8.91
N ASN A 128 -3.29 0.89 -8.35
CA ASN A 128 -2.49 2.01 -8.86
C ASN A 128 -1.99 1.72 -10.27
N MET A 129 -1.73 0.46 -10.59
CA MET A 129 -1.33 0.00 -11.91
C MET A 129 -1.93 -1.37 -12.24
N PRO A 130 -2.00 -1.75 -13.52
CA PRO A 130 -2.37 -3.09 -13.91
C PRO A 130 -1.37 -4.11 -13.35
N LEU A 131 -1.86 -5.05 -12.55
CA LEU A 131 -1.07 -6.14 -11.98
C LEU A 131 -1.26 -7.41 -12.83
N GLU A 132 -0.19 -8.15 -13.09
CA GLU A 132 -0.32 -9.42 -13.81
C GLU A 132 -1.24 -10.39 -13.06
N VAL A 133 -2.10 -11.11 -13.80
CA VAL A 133 -3.07 -12.06 -13.19
C VAL A 133 -2.40 -13.06 -12.26
N GLU A 134 -1.22 -13.55 -12.66
CA GLU A 134 -0.43 -14.50 -11.88
C GLU A 134 -0.02 -13.91 -10.54
N ALA A 135 0.40 -12.64 -10.51
CA ALA A 135 0.75 -11.93 -9.29
C ALA A 135 -0.46 -11.79 -8.34
N VAL A 136 -1.60 -11.32 -8.86
CA VAL A 136 -2.81 -11.11 -8.07
C VAL A 136 -3.30 -12.43 -7.47
N PHE A 137 -3.31 -13.51 -8.27
CA PHE A 137 -3.81 -14.81 -7.82
C PHE A 137 -2.84 -15.46 -6.82
N LYS A 138 -1.53 -15.31 -7.04
CA LYS A 138 -0.50 -15.73 -6.08
C LYS A 138 -0.71 -15.05 -4.72
N LEU A 139 -0.90 -13.73 -4.71
CA LEU A 139 -1.15 -12.97 -3.48
C LEU A 139 -2.50 -13.33 -2.84
N MET A 140 -3.51 -13.74 -3.61
CA MET A 140 -4.76 -14.27 -3.05
C MET A 140 -4.67 -15.73 -2.56
N ASN A 141 -3.48 -16.33 -2.52
CA ASN A 141 -3.28 -17.74 -2.17
C ASN A 141 -4.14 -18.67 -3.05
N ILE A 142 -4.14 -18.39 -4.37
CA ILE A 142 -4.77 -19.22 -5.42
C ILE A 142 -3.64 -19.89 -6.21
N SER A 143 -3.42 -21.17 -5.95
CA SER A 143 -2.34 -21.95 -6.57
C SER A 143 -2.71 -22.55 -7.93
N SER A 144 -4.01 -22.70 -8.21
CA SER A 144 -4.52 -23.26 -9.45
C SER A 144 -5.74 -22.47 -9.88
N TYR A 145 -5.73 -22.00 -11.12
CA TYR A 145 -6.81 -21.27 -11.74
C TYR A 145 -6.89 -21.62 -13.22
N PRO A 146 -8.09 -21.61 -13.82
CA PRO A 146 -8.21 -21.79 -15.25
C PRO A 146 -7.56 -20.62 -15.98
N ASP A 147 -6.80 -20.88 -17.05
CA ASP A 147 -6.35 -19.82 -17.96
C ASP A 147 -7.55 -19.25 -18.72
N ILE A 148 -8.11 -18.18 -18.17
CA ILE A 148 -9.24 -17.44 -18.72
C ILE A 148 -8.75 -16.37 -19.73
N GLY A 149 -7.44 -16.18 -19.88
CA GLY A 149 -6.84 -15.20 -20.76
C GLY A 149 -6.82 -13.77 -20.20
N ILE A 150 -6.95 -13.60 -18.88
CA ILE A 150 -6.76 -12.32 -18.18
C ILE A 150 -5.25 -12.02 -18.18
N ARG A 151 -4.85 -10.79 -18.50
CA ARG A 151 -3.43 -10.40 -18.53
C ARG A 151 -3.08 -9.42 -17.42
N GLY A 152 -3.69 -8.23 -17.41
CA GLY A 152 -3.38 -7.17 -16.45
C GLY A 152 -4.61 -6.68 -15.71
N ILE A 153 -4.73 -7.04 -14.44
CA ILE A 153 -5.85 -6.69 -13.56
C ILE A 153 -5.65 -5.28 -13.02
N ASP A 154 -6.61 -4.42 -13.32
CA ASP A 154 -6.55 -3.00 -12.95
C ASP A 154 -7.62 -2.62 -11.92
N GLU A 155 -8.77 -3.29 -12.00
CA GLU A 155 -9.88 -3.15 -11.08
C GLU A 155 -10.55 -4.51 -10.84
N ILE A 156 -10.98 -4.77 -9.61
CA ILE A 156 -11.88 -5.88 -9.30
C ILE A 156 -13.11 -5.34 -8.59
N VAL A 157 -14.31 -5.67 -9.08
CA VAL A 157 -15.59 -5.23 -8.52
C VAL A 157 -16.36 -6.43 -7.96
N VAL A 158 -16.63 -6.42 -6.66
CA VAL A 158 -17.57 -7.34 -6.01
C VAL A 158 -18.95 -6.70 -6.05
N ALA A 159 -19.71 -6.99 -7.10
CA ALA A 159 -21.06 -6.48 -7.32
C ALA A 159 -22.08 -7.34 -6.57
N GLN A 160 -22.16 -7.13 -5.26
CA GLN A 160 -23.00 -7.91 -4.34
C GLN A 160 -24.46 -7.97 -4.80
N SER A 161 -25.06 -6.85 -5.22
CA SER A 161 -26.45 -6.83 -5.73
C SER A 161 -26.67 -7.55 -7.06
N LEU A 162 -25.60 -7.90 -7.78
CA LEU A 162 -25.68 -8.65 -9.04
C LEU A 162 -25.29 -10.12 -8.84
N ASP A 163 -24.89 -10.52 -7.63
CA ASP A 163 -24.26 -11.81 -7.36
C ASP A 163 -23.11 -12.13 -8.32
N ARG A 164 -22.26 -11.13 -8.60
CA ARG A 164 -21.10 -11.26 -9.50
C ARG A 164 -19.83 -10.62 -8.93
N VAL A 165 -18.69 -11.19 -9.31
CA VAL A 165 -17.38 -10.53 -9.25
C VAL A 165 -16.94 -10.24 -10.68
N TYR A 166 -16.45 -9.03 -10.92
CA TYR A 166 -15.93 -8.60 -12.21
C TYR A 166 -14.45 -8.26 -12.09
N ILE A 167 -13.62 -8.81 -12.97
CA ILE A 167 -12.19 -8.47 -13.07
C ILE A 167 -12.00 -7.65 -14.35
N TYR A 168 -11.51 -6.43 -14.23
CA TYR A 168 -11.18 -5.57 -15.37
C TYR A 168 -9.76 -5.84 -15.84
N ASP A 169 -9.62 -6.22 -17.11
CA ASP A 169 -8.32 -6.33 -17.77
C ASP A 169 -8.04 -5.06 -18.57
N ALA A 170 -7.17 -4.19 -18.05
CA ALA A 170 -6.83 -2.93 -18.72
C ALA A 170 -6.03 -3.13 -20.02
N THR A 171 -5.39 -4.28 -20.22
CA THR A 171 -4.63 -4.56 -21.45
C THR A 171 -5.52 -4.91 -22.63
N GLN A 172 -6.70 -5.47 -22.34
CA GLN A 172 -7.68 -5.91 -23.33
C GLN A 172 -8.94 -5.04 -23.35
N ASP A 173 -9.10 -4.17 -22.36
CA ASP A 173 -10.27 -3.31 -22.16
C ASP A 173 -11.60 -4.10 -22.03
N ILE A 174 -11.55 -5.20 -21.27
CA ILE A 174 -12.67 -6.15 -21.09
C ILE A 174 -12.82 -6.53 -19.63
N PHE A 175 -14.07 -6.74 -19.20
CA PHE A 175 -14.41 -7.34 -17.92
C PHE A 175 -14.62 -8.86 -18.03
N TYR A 176 -14.18 -9.58 -17.01
CA TYR A 176 -14.43 -11.00 -16.83
C TYR A 176 -15.41 -11.20 -15.68
N GLU A 177 -16.57 -11.79 -15.96
CA GLU A 177 -17.66 -12.01 -15.00
C GLU A 177 -17.57 -13.40 -14.35
N PHE A 178 -17.54 -13.42 -13.02
CA PHE A 178 -17.54 -14.60 -12.17
C PHE A 178 -18.81 -14.63 -11.33
N LYS A 179 -19.50 -15.78 -11.27
CA LYS A 179 -20.71 -15.92 -10.46
C LYS A 179 -20.39 -16.03 -8.98
N THR A 180 -21.20 -15.40 -8.14
CA THR A 180 -21.14 -15.55 -6.67
C THR A 180 -22.42 -16.11 -6.07
N GLU A 181 -23.39 -16.53 -6.89
CA GLU A 181 -24.60 -17.21 -6.42
C GLU A 181 -24.24 -18.40 -5.51
N GLY A 182 -24.80 -18.42 -4.30
CA GLY A 182 -24.52 -19.46 -3.29
C GLY A 182 -23.29 -19.21 -2.41
N ILE A 183 -22.48 -18.18 -2.67
CA ILE A 183 -21.37 -17.80 -1.77
C ILE A 183 -21.94 -17.01 -0.59
N GLN A 184 -22.07 -17.67 0.57
CA GLN A 184 -22.46 -17.00 1.81
C GLN A 184 -21.46 -15.90 2.16
N ASN A 185 -21.96 -14.69 2.41
CA ASN A 185 -21.17 -13.53 2.78
C ASN A 185 -21.98 -12.48 3.55
N ASN A 186 -21.27 -11.57 4.22
CA ASN A 186 -21.85 -10.51 5.04
C ASN A 186 -21.70 -9.11 4.41
N LEU A 187 -21.34 -8.99 3.13
CA LEU A 187 -21.05 -7.70 2.50
C LEU A 187 -22.26 -6.77 2.55
N ASP A 188 -23.46 -7.24 2.25
CA ASP A 188 -24.66 -6.40 2.28
C ASP A 188 -24.89 -5.76 3.65
N TYR A 189 -24.67 -6.52 4.73
CA TYR A 189 -24.77 -6.01 6.09
C TYR A 189 -23.69 -4.95 6.39
N LEU A 190 -22.44 -5.22 6.02
CA LEU A 190 -21.32 -4.29 6.22
C LEU A 190 -21.52 -2.99 5.44
N ILE A 191 -21.91 -3.09 4.16
CA ILE A 191 -22.21 -1.94 3.30
C ILE A 191 -23.40 -1.15 3.87
N SER A 192 -24.45 -1.83 4.35
CA SER A 192 -25.62 -1.17 4.96
C SER A 192 -25.30 -0.48 6.29
N THR A 193 -24.26 -0.93 6.98
CA THR A 193 -23.79 -0.30 8.23
C THR A 193 -22.99 0.96 7.91
N LEU A 194 -22.06 0.88 6.96
CA LEU A 194 -21.28 2.03 6.48
C LEU A 194 -22.17 3.10 5.83
N GLU A 195 -23.21 2.69 5.10
CA GLU A 195 -24.21 3.56 4.47
C GLU A 195 -24.83 4.58 5.44
N LYS A 196 -24.99 4.19 6.70
CA LYS A 196 -25.59 5.01 7.77
C LYS A 196 -24.60 5.98 8.41
N GLN A 197 -23.30 5.82 8.15
CA GLN A 197 -22.25 6.71 8.63
C GLN A 197 -22.08 7.92 7.69
N PRO A 198 -21.59 9.06 8.19
CA PRO A 198 -21.42 10.29 7.40
C PRO A 198 -20.23 10.16 6.41
N THR A 199 -20.42 9.39 5.35
CA THR A 199 -19.41 9.18 4.31
C THR A 199 -19.51 10.24 3.20
N ALA A 200 -18.35 10.74 2.76
CA ALA A 200 -18.29 11.61 1.59
C ALA A 200 -18.62 10.81 0.32
N SER A 201 -19.52 11.35 -0.50
CA SER A 201 -19.79 10.77 -1.82
C SER A 201 -18.55 10.90 -2.70
N SER A 202 -18.32 9.92 -3.56
CA SER A 202 -17.23 9.89 -4.53
C SER A 202 -17.76 10.18 -5.94
N LEU A 203 -16.91 10.79 -6.76
CA LEU A 203 -17.18 11.15 -8.14
C LEU A 203 -16.20 10.44 -9.05
N TYR A 204 -16.75 9.69 -10.01
CA TYR A 204 -16.00 9.15 -11.14
C TYR A 204 -15.97 10.23 -12.23
N LEU A 205 -14.83 10.92 -12.40
CA LEU A 205 -14.75 12.09 -13.27
C LEU A 205 -14.81 11.75 -14.77
N ASP A 206 -14.45 10.51 -15.13
CA ASP A 206 -14.62 9.98 -16.48
C ASP A 206 -16.09 9.93 -16.93
N ARG A 207 -17.04 9.86 -15.99
CA ARG A 207 -18.47 9.92 -16.31
C ARG A 207 -18.95 11.33 -16.68
N ILE A 208 -18.20 12.34 -16.28
CA ILE A 208 -18.50 13.75 -16.56
C ILE A 208 -17.81 14.16 -17.85
N GLN A 209 -16.51 13.86 -17.98
CA GLN A 209 -15.71 14.22 -19.15
C GLN A 209 -14.67 13.12 -19.48
N PRO A 210 -15.09 12.05 -20.20
CA PRO A 210 -14.27 10.85 -20.42
C PRO A 210 -13.01 11.10 -21.25
N GLU A 211 -13.00 12.16 -22.08
CA GLU A 211 -11.82 12.55 -22.85
C GLU A 211 -10.72 13.15 -21.97
N MET A 212 -11.11 13.81 -20.88
CA MET A 212 -10.20 14.53 -19.97
C MET A 212 -9.76 13.66 -18.79
N TYR A 213 -10.60 12.74 -18.34
CA TYR A 213 -10.34 11.95 -17.13
C TYR A 213 -10.27 10.45 -17.43
N GLY A 214 -9.26 9.79 -16.87
CA GLY A 214 -9.13 8.34 -16.87
C GLY A 214 -10.22 7.67 -16.02
N ASN A 215 -10.49 6.40 -16.31
CA ASN A 215 -11.48 5.59 -15.61
C ASN A 215 -11.16 5.34 -14.12
N LYS A 216 -9.92 5.63 -13.68
CA LYS A 216 -9.47 5.53 -12.29
C LYS A 216 -9.61 6.83 -11.50
N VAL A 217 -9.92 7.95 -12.18
CA VAL A 217 -10.04 9.25 -11.54
C VAL A 217 -11.33 9.30 -10.73
N VAL A 218 -11.21 8.80 -9.51
CA VAL A 218 -12.25 8.81 -8.48
C VAL A 218 -11.77 9.66 -7.33
N VAL A 219 -12.55 10.70 -7.03
CA VAL A 219 -12.24 11.68 -5.98
C VAL A 219 -13.44 11.87 -5.06
N PRO A 220 -13.24 12.24 -3.79
CA PRO A 220 -14.35 12.67 -2.93
C PRO A 220 -14.97 13.95 -3.51
N ALA A 221 -16.30 14.00 -3.57
CA ALA A 221 -17.07 15.16 -4.02
C ALA A 221 -16.83 16.39 -3.13
N ARG A 222 -16.66 16.14 -1.83
CA ARG A 222 -16.24 17.10 -0.81
C ARG A 222 -15.42 16.36 0.23
N ILE A 223 -14.30 16.95 0.63
CA ILE A 223 -13.53 16.55 1.81
C ILE A 223 -14.08 17.27 3.04
N GLY A 224 -14.66 18.46 2.86
CA GLY A 224 -15.27 19.24 3.93
C GLY A 224 -14.24 19.80 4.90
N ALA A 225 -14.61 19.98 6.17
CA ALA A 225 -13.70 20.48 7.20
C ALA A 225 -12.74 19.39 7.75
N LYS A 226 -12.57 18.27 7.03
CA LYS A 226 -11.71 17.17 7.46
C LYS A 226 -10.27 17.67 7.52
N LYS A 227 -9.64 17.43 8.66
CA LYS A 227 -8.24 17.79 8.87
C LYS A 227 -7.38 16.54 8.85
N PHE A 228 -6.23 16.65 8.22
CA PHE A 228 -5.23 15.59 8.15
C PHE A 228 -4.03 16.00 9.01
N PRO A 229 -3.49 15.10 9.84
CA PRO A 229 -2.34 15.42 10.69
C PRO A 229 -1.12 15.71 9.82
N VAL A 230 -0.27 16.63 10.28
CA VAL A 230 1.13 16.70 9.85
C VAL A 230 1.88 15.59 10.59
N LEU A 231 2.80 14.91 9.90
CA LEU A 231 3.56 13.82 10.50
C LEU A 231 5.02 14.20 10.63
N SER A 232 5.65 13.69 11.68
CA SER A 232 7.11 13.70 11.81
C SER A 232 7.65 12.33 11.43
N GLY A 233 8.72 12.30 10.64
CA GLY A 233 9.43 11.09 10.26
C GLY A 233 10.76 10.96 10.99
N GLN A 234 11.08 9.74 11.41
CA GLN A 234 12.41 9.36 11.86
C GLN A 234 12.94 8.27 10.94
N LYS A 235 14.24 8.30 10.64
CA LYS A 235 14.88 7.26 9.84
C LYS A 235 14.81 5.94 10.60
N GLU A 236 14.47 4.86 9.91
CA GLU A 236 14.53 3.53 10.52
C GLU A 236 15.99 3.12 10.81
N LEU A 237 16.89 3.48 9.89
CA LEU A 237 18.31 3.15 9.95
C LEU A 237 19.13 4.45 9.87
N GLU A 238 20.18 4.55 10.67
CA GLU A 238 21.11 5.67 10.65
C GLU A 238 22.56 5.19 10.66
N PRO A 239 23.47 5.80 9.88
CA PRO A 239 24.89 5.46 9.95
C PRO A 239 25.48 5.82 11.33
N GLY A 240 26.03 4.84 12.03
CA GLY A 240 26.73 5.01 13.32
C GLY A 240 28.21 4.60 13.25
N ASP A 241 28.89 4.54 14.39
CA ASP A 241 30.29 4.08 14.45
C ASP A 241 30.46 2.55 14.27
N GLY A 242 29.36 1.82 14.12
CA GLY A 242 29.30 0.39 13.84
C GLY A 242 27.85 -0.07 13.59
N ILE A 243 27.65 -1.36 13.35
CA ILE A 243 26.31 -1.95 13.22
C ILE A 243 25.69 -2.02 14.63
N PRO A 244 24.51 -1.43 14.88
CA PRO A 244 23.83 -1.57 16.16
C PRO A 244 23.59 -3.05 16.50
N GLU A 245 23.90 -3.46 17.74
CA GLU A 245 23.79 -4.85 18.18
C GLU A 245 22.38 -5.44 17.96
N ASN A 246 21.34 -4.61 18.03
CA ASN A 246 19.95 -5.01 17.85
C ASN A 246 19.55 -5.29 16.40
N ILE A 247 20.36 -4.92 15.41
CA ILE A 247 20.15 -5.25 13.98
C ILE A 247 21.33 -6.01 13.37
N ALA A 248 22.36 -6.28 14.17
CA ALA A 248 23.55 -7.02 13.81
C ALA A 248 23.21 -8.35 13.11
N PHE A 249 22.32 -9.14 13.70
CA PHE A 249 21.90 -10.43 13.13
C PHE A 249 21.25 -10.31 11.74
N LEU A 250 20.53 -9.22 11.46
CA LEU A 250 19.93 -8.96 10.14
C LEU A 250 20.99 -8.69 9.08
N PHE A 251 22.07 -7.99 9.46
CA PHE A 251 23.23 -7.80 8.59
C PHE A 251 23.98 -9.11 8.36
N ALA A 252 24.21 -9.91 9.41
CA ALA A 252 24.83 -11.22 9.27
C ALA A 252 24.07 -12.11 8.27
N ASP A 253 22.74 -12.09 8.35
CA ASP A 253 21.87 -12.85 7.47
C ASP A 253 21.96 -12.41 6.00
N LEU A 254 22.06 -11.09 5.72
CA LEU A 254 22.27 -10.56 4.37
C LEU A 254 23.56 -11.10 3.71
N PHE A 255 24.60 -11.31 4.51
CA PHE A 255 25.89 -11.81 4.03
C PHE A 255 26.00 -13.35 4.10
N ASN A 256 25.07 -14.03 4.77
CA ASN A 256 25.24 -15.42 5.22
C ASN A 256 26.59 -15.67 5.93
N ASP A 257 27.09 -14.68 6.67
CA ASP A 257 28.42 -14.68 7.28
C ASP A 257 28.40 -13.98 8.66
N GLU A 258 29.43 -14.24 9.46
CA GLU A 258 29.61 -13.55 10.74
C GLU A 258 29.99 -12.09 10.53
N ILE A 259 29.40 -11.19 11.31
CA ILE A 259 29.64 -9.74 11.20
C ILE A 259 31.12 -9.38 11.39
N THR A 260 31.84 -10.17 12.18
CA THR A 260 33.26 -10.01 12.48
C THR A 260 34.17 -10.19 11.25
N SER A 261 33.71 -10.86 10.20
CA SER A 261 34.44 -11.01 8.94
C SER A 261 34.32 -9.78 8.02
N LEU A 262 33.31 -8.94 8.26
CA LEU A 262 32.95 -7.84 7.36
C LEU A 262 33.96 -6.68 7.44
N SER A 263 34.30 -6.17 6.27
CA SER A 263 35.06 -4.93 6.15
C SER A 263 34.13 -3.72 6.12
N ILE A 264 34.50 -2.68 6.87
CA ILE A 264 33.74 -1.43 6.97
C ILE A 264 34.54 -0.31 6.32
N ILE A 265 33.92 0.41 5.39
CA ILE A 265 34.47 1.59 4.73
C ILE A 265 33.54 2.77 5.01
N LYS A 266 34.08 3.85 5.59
CA LYS A 266 33.35 5.10 5.83
C LYS A 266 33.74 6.12 4.76
N ASN A 267 32.78 6.49 3.93
CA ASN A 267 32.98 7.47 2.87
C ASN A 267 32.94 8.90 3.43
N MET A 268 33.48 9.85 2.66
CA MET A 268 33.53 11.27 3.05
C MET A 268 32.15 11.92 3.17
N ASP A 269 31.15 11.40 2.45
CA ASP A 269 29.75 11.82 2.48
C ASP A 269 28.97 11.30 3.71
N GLY A 270 29.62 10.49 4.56
CA GLY A 270 29.01 9.85 5.72
C GLY A 270 28.36 8.50 5.44
N THR A 271 28.34 8.04 4.18
CA THR A 271 27.86 6.71 3.81
C THR A 271 28.79 5.64 4.39
N ILE A 272 28.22 4.58 4.96
CA ILE A 272 28.97 3.43 5.47
C ILE A 272 28.76 2.24 4.54
N VAL A 273 29.85 1.59 4.15
CA VAL A 273 29.84 0.42 3.26
C VAL A 273 30.38 -0.78 4.01
N TYR A 274 29.58 -1.84 4.08
CA TYR A 274 29.93 -3.15 4.61
C TYR A 274 30.15 -4.12 3.46
N THR A 275 31.20 -4.94 3.52
CA THR A 275 31.46 -5.95 2.48
C THR A 275 32.17 -7.18 3.04
N ASN A 276 31.80 -8.35 2.52
CA ASN A 276 32.50 -9.61 2.79
C ASN A 276 33.74 -9.81 1.88
N ARG A 277 34.05 -8.86 0.98
CA ARG A 277 35.12 -8.93 -0.05
C ARG A 277 34.92 -10.02 -1.12
N GLU A 278 33.89 -10.83 -1.00
CA GLU A 278 33.58 -11.97 -1.89
C GLU A 278 32.44 -11.66 -2.87
N GLY A 279 32.03 -10.39 -2.97
CA GLY A 279 31.05 -9.94 -3.96
C GLY A 279 29.74 -9.42 -3.37
N GLN A 280 29.58 -9.40 -2.05
CA GLN A 280 28.42 -8.78 -1.42
C GLN A 280 28.79 -7.45 -0.77
N VAL A 281 27.88 -6.47 -0.90
CA VAL A 281 28.05 -5.12 -0.39
C VAL A 281 26.73 -4.62 0.19
N VAL A 282 26.76 -4.06 1.40
CA VAL A 282 25.66 -3.29 1.98
C VAL A 282 26.12 -1.85 2.17
N LYS A 283 25.37 -0.89 1.64
CA LYS A 283 25.59 0.55 1.83
C LYS A 283 24.48 1.11 2.69
N LEU A 284 24.84 1.87 3.71
CA LEU A 284 23.92 2.65 4.53
C LEU A 284 24.20 4.13 4.33
N TYR A 285 23.27 4.80 3.65
CA TYR A 285 23.35 6.21 3.29
C TYR A 285 22.91 7.10 4.45
N THR A 286 23.32 8.37 4.41
CA THR A 286 23.04 9.34 5.48
C THR A 286 21.57 9.73 5.60
N ASP A 287 20.78 9.51 4.55
CA ASP A 287 19.32 9.65 4.54
C ASP A 287 18.59 8.43 5.13
N GLY A 288 19.33 7.40 5.57
CA GLY A 288 18.79 6.16 6.12
C GLY A 288 18.36 5.13 5.08
N MET A 289 18.70 5.34 3.79
CA MET A 289 18.55 4.28 2.78
C MET A 289 19.58 3.18 3.02
N LEU A 290 19.14 1.93 3.00
CA LEU A 290 19.98 0.74 2.95
C LEU A 290 19.95 0.16 1.54
N GLU A 291 21.11 -0.20 1.00
CA GLU A 291 21.26 -0.85 -0.29
C GLU A 291 22.19 -2.06 -0.18
N TYR A 292 21.64 -3.25 -0.35
CA TYR A 292 22.37 -4.49 -0.53
C TYR A 292 22.56 -4.78 -2.03
N VAL A 293 23.75 -5.26 -2.40
CA VAL A 293 24.10 -5.72 -3.74
C VAL A 293 24.89 -7.02 -3.64
N ASN A 294 24.46 -8.04 -4.38
CA ASN A 294 25.23 -9.26 -4.63
C ASN A 294 25.77 -9.25 -6.07
N PHE A 295 27.09 -9.28 -6.22
CA PHE A 295 27.79 -9.35 -7.50
C PHE A 295 28.15 -10.79 -7.91
N ASP A 296 28.21 -11.72 -6.96
CA ASP A 296 28.47 -13.13 -7.23
C ASP A 296 27.16 -13.91 -7.20
N LEU A 297 26.42 -13.83 -8.32
CA LEU A 297 25.21 -14.60 -8.51
C LEU A 297 25.59 -15.99 -8.97
N GLN A 298 25.35 -16.99 -8.13
CA GLN A 298 25.60 -18.39 -8.45
C GLN A 298 24.25 -19.05 -8.70
N SER A 299 23.58 -18.74 -9.81
CA SER A 299 22.31 -19.39 -10.14
C SER A 299 22.55 -20.90 -10.23
N LYS A 300 22.09 -21.62 -9.19
CA LYS A 300 22.44 -23.03 -8.99
C LYS A 300 21.74 -23.95 -10.00
N ASP A 301 20.72 -23.44 -10.66
CA ASP A 301 20.01 -24.05 -11.75
C ASP A 301 19.68 -22.97 -12.78
N ASN A 302 19.77 -23.29 -14.07
CA ASN A 302 19.28 -22.47 -15.18
C ASN A 302 17.72 -22.45 -15.21
N ARG A 303 17.09 -22.33 -14.04
CA ARG A 303 15.65 -22.31 -13.85
C ARG A 303 15.14 -20.94 -14.25
N MET A 304 14.40 -20.89 -15.36
CA MET A 304 13.50 -19.77 -15.62
C MET A 304 12.51 -19.67 -14.45
N ILE A 305 12.64 -18.62 -13.65
CA ILE A 305 11.62 -18.23 -12.69
C ILE A 305 10.50 -17.46 -13.40
N ASN A 306 9.31 -17.44 -12.81
CA ASN A 306 8.17 -16.64 -13.27
C ASN A 306 7.83 -15.57 -12.22
N VAL A 307 6.78 -14.79 -12.48
CA VAL A 307 6.35 -13.72 -11.57
C VAL A 307 5.92 -14.27 -10.21
N SER A 308 5.24 -15.43 -10.16
CA SER A 308 4.90 -16.08 -8.89
C SER A 308 6.14 -16.41 -8.06
N SER A 309 7.17 -17.00 -8.66
CA SER A 309 8.43 -17.32 -7.99
C SER A 309 9.18 -16.07 -7.56
N ALA A 310 9.20 -15.02 -8.38
CA ALA A 310 9.79 -13.74 -8.01
C ALA A 310 9.11 -13.13 -6.77
N ILE A 311 7.78 -13.20 -6.68
CA ILE A 311 7.03 -12.75 -5.50
C ILE A 311 7.42 -13.56 -4.27
N ASP A 312 7.54 -14.89 -4.37
CA ASP A 312 7.98 -15.72 -3.25
C ASP A 312 9.37 -15.32 -2.76
N ILE A 313 10.35 -15.25 -3.68
CA ILE A 313 11.74 -14.87 -3.36
C ILE A 313 11.79 -13.50 -2.70
N SER A 314 11.11 -12.50 -3.29
CA SER A 314 11.09 -11.14 -2.77
C SER A 314 10.44 -11.04 -1.40
N THR A 315 9.29 -11.68 -1.21
CA THR A 315 8.55 -11.62 0.06
C THR A 315 9.27 -12.35 1.17
N GLU A 316 9.86 -13.52 0.90
CA GLU A 316 10.68 -14.25 1.85
C GLU A 316 11.93 -13.46 2.23
N PHE A 317 12.63 -12.88 1.23
CA PHE A 317 13.81 -12.07 1.49
C PHE A 317 13.49 -10.86 2.36
N VAL A 318 12.44 -10.10 2.06
CA VAL A 318 12.07 -8.93 2.90
C VAL A 318 11.65 -9.38 4.29
N SER A 319 10.83 -10.44 4.40
CA SER A 319 10.33 -10.93 5.69
C SER A 319 11.44 -11.39 6.62
N ARG A 320 12.43 -12.14 6.09
CA ARG A 320 13.54 -12.71 6.85
C ARG A 320 14.54 -11.66 7.36
N HIS A 321 14.64 -10.53 6.66
CA HIS A 321 15.54 -9.44 7.04
C HIS A 321 14.78 -8.35 7.83
N PHE A 322 14.64 -7.15 7.28
CA PHE A 322 14.06 -6.01 7.99
C PHE A 322 12.52 -6.01 8.04
N GLY A 323 11.87 -7.10 7.63
CA GLY A 323 10.41 -7.23 7.62
C GLY A 323 9.71 -6.19 6.75
N PHE A 324 8.38 -6.19 6.80
CA PHE A 324 7.56 -5.18 6.13
C PHE A 324 7.14 -4.08 7.12
N PRO A 325 7.13 -2.80 6.71
CA PRO A 325 6.48 -1.74 7.49
C PRO A 325 4.98 -2.02 7.59
N GLU A 326 4.31 -1.38 8.57
CA GLU A 326 2.86 -1.44 8.67
C GLU A 326 2.19 -0.96 7.38
N ASN A 327 1.09 -1.61 7.00
CA ASN A 327 0.32 -1.30 5.81
C ASN A 327 1.13 -1.29 4.50
N CYS A 328 2.13 -2.15 4.40
CA CYS A 328 2.87 -2.38 3.17
C CYS A 328 2.01 -3.05 2.08
N TYR A 329 2.31 -2.76 0.82
CA TYR A 329 1.69 -3.38 -0.35
C TYR A 329 2.67 -3.39 -1.53
N ILE A 330 2.46 -4.31 -2.47
CA ILE A 330 3.21 -4.32 -3.74
C ILE A 330 2.71 -3.16 -4.60
N SER A 331 3.61 -2.24 -4.91
CA SER A 331 3.31 -1.06 -5.72
C SER A 331 3.56 -1.27 -7.20
N ASP A 332 4.50 -2.15 -7.56
CA ASP A 332 4.94 -2.37 -8.94
C ASP A 332 5.69 -3.71 -9.09
N ILE A 333 5.56 -4.33 -10.28
CA ILE A 333 6.28 -5.54 -10.68
C ILE A 333 6.78 -5.32 -12.11
N ILE A 334 8.09 -5.23 -12.27
CA ILE A 334 8.73 -5.01 -13.58
C ILE A 334 9.46 -6.27 -14.00
N VAL A 335 9.15 -6.75 -15.21
CA VAL A 335 9.85 -7.86 -15.85
C VAL A 335 10.73 -7.32 -16.97
N ILE A 336 12.04 -7.52 -16.85
CA ILE A 336 13.01 -7.15 -17.88
C ILE A 336 13.54 -8.43 -18.52
N LYS A 337 13.02 -8.72 -19.71
CA LYS A 337 13.45 -9.86 -20.52
C LYS A 337 14.86 -9.62 -21.05
N SER A 338 15.75 -10.58 -20.86
CA SER A 338 17.13 -10.53 -21.37
C SER A 338 17.46 -11.77 -22.19
N MET A 339 18.55 -11.75 -22.97
CA MET A 339 19.01 -12.97 -23.68
C MET A 339 19.56 -14.05 -22.73
N GLY A 340 19.82 -13.70 -21.46
CA GLY A 340 20.18 -14.63 -20.39
C GLY A 340 19.02 -14.79 -19.42
N ASP A 341 19.26 -14.60 -18.13
CA ASP A 341 18.19 -14.68 -17.13
C ASP A 341 17.26 -13.47 -17.18
N ASP A 342 15.96 -13.74 -17.06
CA ASP A 342 14.96 -12.72 -16.86
C ASP A 342 15.21 -12.03 -15.53
N LYS A 343 15.06 -10.70 -15.52
CA LYS A 343 15.20 -9.89 -14.32
C LYS A 343 13.84 -9.42 -13.84
N TYR A 344 13.58 -9.62 -12.55
CA TYR A 344 12.35 -9.19 -11.90
C TYR A 344 12.67 -8.10 -10.89
N ILE A 345 11.90 -7.02 -10.90
CA ILE A 345 11.97 -5.96 -9.89
C ILE A 345 10.62 -5.87 -9.22
N ILE A 346 10.57 -6.15 -7.92
CA ILE A 346 9.37 -6.03 -7.11
C ILE A 346 9.52 -4.84 -6.18
N ARG A 347 8.55 -3.95 -6.21
CA ARG A 347 8.54 -2.73 -5.40
C ARG A 347 7.41 -2.76 -4.41
N TYR A 348 7.70 -2.25 -3.23
CA TYR A 348 6.75 -2.10 -2.16
C TYR A 348 6.68 -0.66 -1.70
N ARG A 349 5.47 -0.24 -1.35
CA ARG A 349 5.18 1.01 -0.67
C ARG A 349 4.42 0.72 0.61
N TYR A 350 4.28 1.73 1.44
CA TYR A 350 3.42 1.68 2.62
C TYR A 350 2.51 2.89 2.67
N THR A 351 1.46 2.77 3.46
CA THR A 351 0.49 3.83 3.67
C THR A 351 0.42 4.21 5.14
N TYR A 352 0.10 5.47 5.38
CA TYR A 352 -0.33 5.95 6.68
C TYR A 352 -1.82 6.26 6.62
N GLU A 353 -2.63 5.62 7.47
CA GLU A 353 -4.09 5.75 7.47
C GLU A 353 -4.75 5.55 6.09
N GLY A 354 -4.21 4.62 5.30
CA GLY A 354 -4.65 4.33 3.93
C GLY A 354 -4.18 5.33 2.86
N LEU A 355 -3.40 6.36 3.23
CA LEU A 355 -2.78 7.29 2.28
C LEU A 355 -1.33 6.90 1.97
N PRO A 356 -0.91 6.83 0.69
CA PRO A 356 0.46 6.51 0.33
C PRO A 356 1.45 7.55 0.85
N ILE A 357 2.62 7.08 1.31
CA ILE A 357 3.77 7.93 1.65
C ILE A 357 4.65 8.10 0.41
N LEU A 358 5.05 9.33 0.14
CA LEU A 358 5.91 9.72 -0.98
C LEU A 358 7.17 10.42 -0.45
N SER A 359 8.33 10.06 -1.00
CA SER A 359 9.59 10.73 -0.71
C SER A 359 9.87 11.85 -1.72
N ALA A 360 10.52 12.92 -1.26
CA ALA A 360 11.02 14.01 -2.10
C ALA A 360 12.36 13.68 -2.79
N SER A 361 13.07 12.66 -2.30
CA SER A 361 14.33 12.26 -2.91
C SER A 361 14.04 11.57 -4.25
N GLY A 362 14.43 12.19 -5.37
CA GLY A 362 14.15 11.72 -6.74
C GLY A 362 14.78 10.36 -7.12
N MET A 363 15.28 9.58 -6.17
CA MET A 363 15.54 8.15 -6.36
C MET A 363 14.20 7.43 -6.18
N ASN A 364 13.74 6.71 -7.22
CA ASN A 364 12.54 5.86 -7.26
C ASN A 364 11.84 5.75 -5.90
N SER A 365 10.73 6.50 -5.76
CA SER A 365 9.96 6.79 -4.55
C SER A 365 9.32 5.57 -3.85
N ASP A 366 9.85 4.37 -4.09
CA ASP A 366 9.42 3.12 -3.50
C ASP A 366 10.22 2.85 -2.24
N SER A 367 9.50 2.42 -1.20
CA SER A 367 10.05 2.26 0.13
C SER A 367 10.95 1.02 0.23
N ILE A 368 10.64 -0.01 -0.58
CA ILE A 368 11.43 -1.22 -0.72
C ILE A 368 11.49 -1.61 -2.20
N GLU A 369 12.66 -1.94 -2.71
CA GLU A 369 12.86 -2.44 -4.08
C GLU A 369 13.74 -3.71 -4.02
N VAL A 370 13.25 -4.82 -4.58
CA VAL A 370 13.98 -6.09 -4.66
C VAL A 370 14.18 -6.44 -6.12
N GLU A 371 15.44 -6.55 -6.54
CA GLU A 371 15.85 -7.00 -7.88
C GLU A 371 16.32 -8.46 -7.80
N ILE A 372 15.69 -9.33 -8.59
CA ILE A 372 15.92 -10.77 -8.64
C ILE A 372 16.43 -11.15 -10.03
N VAL A 373 17.47 -11.98 -10.07
CA VAL A 373 18.04 -12.57 -11.28
C VAL A 373 18.25 -14.06 -11.02
N GLY A 374 17.70 -14.92 -11.88
CA GLY A 374 17.63 -16.35 -11.58
C GLY A 374 16.77 -16.59 -10.35
N ASP A 375 17.25 -17.34 -9.37
CA ASP A 375 16.60 -17.59 -8.09
C ASP A 375 17.17 -16.79 -6.91
N GLU A 376 18.03 -15.80 -7.18
CA GLU A 376 18.75 -15.03 -6.16
C GLU A 376 18.41 -13.54 -6.18
N VAL A 377 18.42 -12.91 -5.00
CA VAL A 377 18.30 -11.46 -4.86
C VAL A 377 19.62 -10.80 -5.21
N ARG A 378 19.64 -10.06 -6.31
CA ARG A 378 20.80 -9.31 -6.79
C ARG A 378 20.95 -7.98 -6.09
N ARG A 379 19.84 -7.29 -5.83
CA ARG A 379 19.85 -5.97 -5.21
C ARG A 379 18.62 -5.80 -4.33
N TYR A 380 18.82 -5.21 -3.18
CA TYR A 380 17.75 -4.87 -2.25
C TYR A 380 17.95 -3.45 -1.76
N LYS A 381 16.94 -2.59 -1.92
CA LYS A 381 16.92 -1.25 -1.36
C LYS A 381 15.79 -1.11 -0.36
N ARG A 382 16.05 -0.35 0.69
CA ARG A 382 15.05 -0.03 1.72
C ARG A 382 15.24 1.40 2.21
N VAL A 383 14.16 2.18 2.23
CA VAL A 383 14.09 3.49 2.88
C VAL A 383 12.75 3.61 3.59
N ILE A 384 12.75 3.36 4.90
CA ILE A 384 11.56 3.42 5.77
C ILE A 384 11.69 4.56 6.77
N ARG A 385 10.53 5.13 7.09
CA ARG A 385 10.38 6.24 8.02
C ARG A 385 9.39 5.84 9.09
N ASN A 386 9.81 5.92 10.34
CA ASN A 386 8.94 5.78 11.50
C ASN A 386 8.15 7.08 11.67
N LEU A 387 6.85 7.01 11.39
CA LEU A 387 5.97 8.18 11.38
C LEU A 387 5.29 8.35 12.73
N ASN A 388 5.24 9.59 13.22
CA ASN A 388 4.49 9.96 14.41
C ASN A 388 3.58 11.16 14.10
N HIS A 389 2.38 11.16 14.69
CA HIS A 389 1.46 12.30 14.62
C HIS A 389 2.13 13.54 15.24
N GLU A 390 2.16 14.64 14.52
CA GLU A 390 2.33 15.95 15.14
C GLU A 390 1.00 16.48 15.67
N LEU A 391 1.03 17.43 16.60
CA LEU A 391 -0.18 18.11 17.11
C LEU A 391 -0.77 19.10 16.09
N GLU A 392 -0.16 19.25 14.91
CA GLU A 392 -0.61 20.12 13.83
C GLU A 392 -1.51 19.35 12.86
N TYR A 393 -2.61 20.00 12.43
CA TYR A 393 -3.59 19.44 11.51
C TYR A 393 -3.87 20.43 10.40
N LYS A 394 -3.87 19.96 9.15
CA LYS A 394 -4.12 20.75 7.94
C LYS A 394 -5.51 20.47 7.40
N GLN A 395 -6.26 21.53 7.09
CA GLN A 395 -7.48 21.39 6.32
C GLN A 395 -7.10 21.18 4.86
N VAL A 396 -7.67 20.15 4.25
CA VAL A 396 -7.39 19.78 2.87
C VAL A 396 -8.43 20.40 1.94
N MET A 397 -7.96 20.99 0.84
CA MET A 397 -8.76 21.52 -0.25
C MET A 397 -9.58 20.43 -0.93
N ASP A 398 -10.77 20.81 -1.40
CA ASP A 398 -11.63 19.92 -2.16
C ASP A 398 -10.97 19.56 -3.50
N SER A 399 -11.25 18.34 -3.98
CA SER A 399 -10.63 17.79 -5.19
C SER A 399 -10.90 18.63 -6.44
N ILE A 400 -12.08 19.23 -6.54
CA ILE A 400 -12.48 20.07 -7.68
C ILE A 400 -11.67 21.37 -7.71
N ASP A 401 -11.45 22.01 -6.56
CA ASP A 401 -10.65 23.25 -6.49
C ASP A 401 -9.20 23.00 -6.92
N VAL A 402 -8.66 21.83 -6.56
CA VAL A 402 -7.31 21.43 -6.94
C VAL A 402 -7.20 21.14 -8.44
N LEU A 403 -8.24 20.53 -9.03
CA LEU A 403 -8.32 20.35 -10.48
C LEU A 403 -8.41 21.68 -11.22
N ASP A 404 -9.19 22.64 -10.71
CA ASP A 404 -9.29 23.98 -11.29
C ASP A 404 -7.93 24.70 -11.29
N ILE A 405 -7.15 24.57 -10.20
CA ILE A 405 -5.77 25.09 -10.14
C ILE A 405 -4.89 24.38 -11.17
N LEU A 406 -4.91 23.05 -11.20
CA LEU A 406 -4.05 22.24 -12.06
C LEU A 406 -4.30 22.52 -13.55
N LEU A 407 -5.55 22.80 -13.92
CA LEU A 407 -5.97 23.08 -15.30
C LEU A 407 -5.96 24.59 -15.63
N ASP A 408 -5.53 25.46 -14.71
CA ASP A 408 -5.42 26.90 -14.95
C ASP A 408 -4.36 27.20 -16.02
N LYS A 409 -4.70 28.12 -16.95
CA LYS A 409 -3.77 28.58 -18.00
C LYS A 409 -2.47 29.18 -17.48
N LYS A 410 -2.45 29.69 -16.25
CA LYS A 410 -1.23 30.17 -15.59
C LYS A 410 -0.29 29.02 -15.27
N VAL A 411 -0.81 27.89 -14.81
CA VAL A 411 0.00 26.68 -14.55
C VAL A 411 0.54 26.13 -15.87
N GLU A 412 -0.28 26.09 -16.93
CA GLU A 412 0.17 25.73 -18.28
C GLU A 412 1.31 26.66 -18.76
N ALA A 413 1.13 27.97 -18.65
CA ALA A 413 2.12 28.96 -19.07
C ALA A 413 3.42 28.90 -18.26
N GLN A 414 3.34 28.64 -16.95
CA GLN A 414 4.51 28.53 -16.07
C GLN A 414 5.27 27.20 -16.28
N SER A 415 4.54 26.10 -16.46
CA SER A 415 5.13 24.77 -16.63
C SER A 415 5.60 24.48 -18.05
N GLY A 416 5.10 25.22 -19.05
CA GLY A 416 5.34 24.96 -20.47
C GLY A 416 4.62 23.70 -20.97
N GLU A 417 3.66 23.19 -20.21
CA GLU A 417 2.99 21.92 -20.44
C GLU A 417 1.49 22.07 -20.37
N ARG A 418 0.82 21.52 -21.38
CA ARG A 418 -0.64 21.45 -21.43
C ARG A 418 -1.09 20.07 -21.02
N ILE A 419 -1.90 19.98 -19.98
CA ILE A 419 -2.52 18.72 -19.55
C ILE A 419 -3.56 18.30 -20.59
N LYS A 420 -3.36 17.11 -21.16
CA LYS A 420 -4.28 16.47 -22.12
C LYS A 420 -5.28 15.56 -21.42
N LYS A 421 -4.83 14.88 -20.38
CA LYS A 421 -5.63 13.90 -19.64
C LYS A 421 -5.13 13.79 -18.21
N VAL A 422 -6.05 13.73 -17.25
CA VAL A 422 -5.75 13.29 -15.88
C VAL A 422 -5.96 11.79 -15.83
N ASN A 423 -4.90 11.04 -15.57
CA ASN A 423 -4.91 9.58 -15.55
C ASN A 423 -5.37 9.07 -14.17
N ASP A 424 -4.91 9.71 -13.10
CA ASP A 424 -5.34 9.45 -11.73
C ASP A 424 -5.19 10.71 -10.84
N MET A 425 -5.94 10.74 -9.74
CA MET A 425 -5.83 11.75 -8.69
C MET A 425 -6.16 11.15 -7.32
N TYR A 426 -5.29 11.39 -6.33
CA TYR A 426 -5.43 10.82 -4.98
C TYR A 426 -4.72 11.66 -3.91
N LEU A 427 -5.10 11.47 -2.65
CA LEU A 427 -4.41 12.06 -1.50
C LEU A 427 -3.20 11.21 -1.09
N ALA A 428 -2.12 11.86 -0.68
CA ALA A 428 -0.92 11.22 -0.20
C ALA A 428 -0.27 12.06 0.91
N TYR A 429 0.73 11.50 1.57
CA TYR A 429 1.67 12.24 2.39
C TYR A 429 2.99 12.40 1.65
N TYR A 430 3.49 13.62 1.58
CA TYR A 430 4.75 13.93 0.90
C TYR A 430 5.79 14.40 1.90
N GLU A 431 6.97 13.78 1.82
CA GLU A 431 8.17 14.19 2.55
C GLU A 431 8.52 15.63 2.15
N TYR A 432 8.40 16.55 3.09
CA TYR A 432 8.66 17.96 2.89
C TYR A 432 9.81 18.38 3.80
N GLU A 433 10.99 18.56 3.21
CA GLU A 433 12.15 19.03 3.95
C GLU A 433 12.08 20.55 4.14
N ARG A 434 11.93 21.00 5.41
CA ARG A 434 12.09 22.43 5.72
C ARG A 434 13.57 22.76 5.84
N PHE A 435 14.08 23.56 4.90
CA PHE A 435 15.44 24.11 4.94
C PHE A 435 15.85 24.53 6.36
N GLY A 436 16.96 23.95 6.86
CA GLY A 436 17.60 24.33 8.12
C GLY A 436 17.09 23.61 9.38
N GLN A 437 16.08 22.73 9.28
CA GLN A 437 15.68 21.85 10.38
C GLN A 437 16.00 20.42 9.95
N ASN A 438 16.88 19.73 10.69
CA ASN A 438 17.26 18.33 10.45
C ASN A 438 16.09 17.36 10.81
N ARG A 439 14.86 17.72 10.43
CA ARG A 439 13.60 17.08 10.76
C ARG A 439 12.88 16.74 9.46
N ILE A 440 12.49 15.48 9.36
CA ILE A 440 11.70 14.98 8.25
C ILE A 440 10.23 15.22 8.61
N ILE A 441 9.51 16.00 7.81
CA ILE A 441 8.11 16.32 8.02
C ILE A 441 7.32 15.79 6.82
N TYR A 442 6.12 15.26 7.05
CA TYR A 442 5.21 14.87 6.00
C TYR A 442 3.95 15.71 6.07
N VAL A 443 3.57 16.27 4.94
CA VAL A 443 2.35 17.06 4.79
C VAL A 443 1.37 16.38 3.85
N PRO A 444 0.06 16.52 4.07
CA PRO A 444 -0.91 16.02 3.11
C PRO A 444 -0.78 16.76 1.78
N VAL A 445 -0.84 16.00 0.69
CA VAL A 445 -0.78 16.50 -0.69
C VAL A 445 -1.84 15.83 -1.54
N TRP A 446 -2.24 16.51 -2.59
CA TRP A 446 -2.88 15.91 -3.75
C TRP A 446 -1.84 15.52 -4.78
N VAL A 447 -1.96 14.30 -5.28
CA VAL A 447 -1.14 13.79 -6.37
C VAL A 447 -2.02 13.69 -7.60
N ALA A 448 -1.58 14.27 -8.70
CA ALA A 448 -2.23 14.15 -10.00
C ALA A 448 -1.27 13.48 -10.99
N GLU A 449 -1.62 12.28 -11.45
CA GLU A 449 -0.92 11.62 -12.55
C GLU A 449 -1.59 12.03 -13.85
N VAL A 450 -0.83 12.66 -14.75
CA VAL A 450 -1.37 13.33 -15.94
C VAL A 450 -0.58 12.97 -17.19
N THR A 451 -1.26 13.02 -18.32
CA THR A 451 -0.64 13.03 -19.65
C THR A 451 -0.54 14.49 -20.11
N VAL A 452 0.66 14.97 -20.37
CA VAL A 452 0.93 16.36 -20.80
C VAL A 452 1.50 16.42 -22.21
N GLU A 453 1.23 17.51 -22.91
CA GLU A 453 1.91 17.91 -24.15
C GLU A 453 2.84 19.08 -23.83
N ARG A 454 4.13 18.91 -24.10
CA ARG A 454 5.12 19.98 -23.98
C ARG A 454 4.97 20.96 -25.14
N LEU A 455 4.74 22.24 -24.82
CA LEU A 455 4.42 23.27 -25.81
C LEU A 455 5.61 23.60 -26.73
N ASP A 456 6.84 23.42 -26.24
CA ASP A 456 8.08 23.69 -26.99
C ASP A 456 8.42 22.60 -28.02
N LYS A 457 8.05 21.34 -27.75
CA LYS A 457 8.47 20.17 -28.53
C LYS A 457 7.31 19.35 -29.12
N GLY A 458 6.07 19.65 -28.74
CA GLY A 458 4.88 18.84 -29.06
C GLY A 458 4.95 17.41 -28.50
N THR A 459 5.89 17.12 -27.59
CA THR A 459 6.10 15.77 -27.06
C THR A 459 5.05 15.47 -26.00
N VAL A 460 4.44 14.29 -26.09
CA VAL A 460 3.46 13.80 -25.12
C VAL A 460 4.15 12.84 -24.15
N LEU A 461 3.98 13.07 -22.85
CA LEU A 461 4.56 12.22 -21.79
C LEU A 461 3.67 12.21 -20.54
N ASN A 462 3.88 11.22 -19.68
CA ASN A 462 3.23 11.13 -18.38
C ASN A 462 4.04 11.90 -17.33
N GLN A 463 3.36 12.68 -16.50
CA GLN A 463 3.94 13.51 -15.45
C GLN A 463 3.15 13.33 -14.15
N ARG A 464 3.78 13.54 -13.00
CA ARG A 464 3.14 13.48 -11.69
C ARG A 464 3.26 14.84 -10.99
N TYR A 465 2.16 15.53 -10.77
CA TYR A 465 2.17 16.77 -10.00
C TYR A 465 1.90 16.47 -8.52
N ILE A 466 2.73 17.04 -7.64
CA ILE A 466 2.54 17.00 -6.19
C ILE A 466 2.08 18.38 -5.74
N ILE A 467 0.86 18.46 -5.22
CA ILE A 467 0.17 19.71 -4.92
C ILE A 467 -0.10 19.75 -3.42
N ASN A 468 0.35 20.80 -2.74
CA ASN A 468 0.09 20.99 -1.32
C ASN A 468 -1.43 20.98 -1.07
N ALA A 469 -1.89 20.08 -0.19
CA ALA A 469 -3.32 19.88 -0.03
C ALA A 469 -4.02 21.01 0.72
N GLU A 470 -3.29 21.87 1.46
CA GLU A 470 -3.86 23.02 2.16
C GLU A 470 -3.90 24.27 1.27
N THR A 471 -2.84 24.50 0.47
CA THR A 471 -2.66 25.77 -0.24
C THR A 471 -2.87 25.69 -1.75
N GLY A 472 -2.88 24.48 -2.33
CA GLY A 472 -2.94 24.27 -3.77
C GLY A 472 -1.64 24.59 -4.51
N ILE A 473 -0.55 24.92 -3.79
CA ILE A 473 0.76 25.20 -4.40
C ILE A 473 1.37 23.89 -4.91
N ILE A 474 1.83 23.87 -6.16
CA ILE A 474 2.60 22.76 -6.73
C ILE A 474 3.99 22.73 -6.06
N LEU A 475 4.28 21.65 -5.35
CA LEU A 475 5.52 21.42 -4.61
C LEU A 475 6.58 20.74 -5.47
N ASP A 476 6.16 19.81 -6.33
CA ASP A 476 7.05 19.01 -7.18
C ASP A 476 6.32 18.52 -8.43
N LYS A 477 7.10 18.08 -9.44
CA LYS A 477 6.63 17.64 -10.74
C LYS A 477 7.48 16.49 -11.31
#